data_AF-A0A836WWL8-F1
#
_entry.id   AF-A0A836WWL8-F1
#
_cell.length_a   1.000
_cell.length_b   1.000
_cell.length_c   1.000
_cell.angle_alpha   90.00
_cell.angle_beta   90.00
_cell.angle_gamma   90.00
#
_symmetry.space_group_name_H-M   'P 1'
#
loop_
_entity.id
_entity.type
_entity.pdbx_description
1 polymer ?
#
loop_
_entity_poly.entity_id
_entity_poly.type
_entity_poly.pdbx_seq_one_letter_code
_entity_poly.pdbx_strand_id
1 'polypeptide(L)'
;MELKNLNIQNPQDFTIGILGGGQLAKMDAQEAKKLSFNIITLDPDPNCPASLITKNLVAYFNDLEKLKLFNEEVDIVSYELEHIDINTIKQVIPEDKIYPSLNVLEIIQDKFKQKLFFQKKGIPVPFFKEVENIDEIKQYLPVVQKAKTGGYDGKGVVILQNEEDLKNAINAPSYIEELVDIEKELAVIVVRNAYGDVKVYPVVDMVFSKDGNLLDYLIVPASLDESIKIEVQNIAVSAVEALDGIGVFGVEMFLDKKGRVLLNEIAPRPHNSGHYTIEACETSQFEQHIRVLTNLPLGSTKQVIPALTLNILGDKNAYGKPIYKGLKEIMELDGVYIHIYGKKIVKPLRKMGHITIIDFNKEKLIEKAKYIKNTLKVVSN
;
A
#
# COMPACT_ATOMS: atom_id res chain seq x y z
N MET A 1 -25.42 7.58 6.20
CA MET A 1 -25.37 9.05 6.01
C MET A 1 -24.28 9.33 5.00
N GLU A 2 -24.55 10.02 3.90
CA GLU A 2 -23.49 10.31 2.91
C GLU A 2 -22.33 11.06 3.57
N LEU A 3 -21.09 10.58 3.40
CA LEU A 3 -19.87 11.13 4.02
C LEU A 3 -19.73 12.65 3.87
N LYS A 4 -20.10 13.21 2.72
CA LYS A 4 -20.06 14.67 2.47
C LYS A 4 -20.93 15.49 3.44
N ASN A 5 -21.95 14.89 4.04
CA ASN A 5 -22.84 15.58 4.99
C ASN A 5 -22.37 15.42 6.44
N LEU A 6 -21.35 14.58 6.69
CA LEU A 6 -20.86 14.28 8.03
C LEU A 6 -20.26 15.55 8.65
N ASN A 7 -20.74 15.90 9.84
CA ASN A 7 -20.22 17.02 10.62
C ASN A 7 -19.98 16.56 12.07
N ILE A 8 -18.71 16.32 12.40
CA ILE A 8 -18.31 15.84 13.72
C ILE A 8 -18.04 17.05 14.62
N GLN A 9 -18.83 17.18 15.68
CA GLN A 9 -18.64 18.25 16.67
C GLN A 9 -17.61 17.87 17.75
N ASN A 10 -17.61 16.60 18.16
CA ASN A 10 -16.70 16.07 19.17
C ASN A 10 -16.04 14.78 18.64
N PRO A 11 -14.72 14.78 18.37
CA PRO A 11 -14.02 13.60 17.88
C PRO A 11 -14.15 12.35 18.75
N GLN A 12 -14.33 12.50 20.06
CA GLN A 12 -14.46 11.37 20.99
C GLN A 12 -15.79 10.62 20.86
N ASP A 13 -16.80 11.25 20.25
CA ASP A 13 -18.11 10.64 20.02
C ASP A 13 -18.18 9.94 18.66
N PHE A 14 -17.08 9.95 17.89
CA PHE A 14 -16.99 9.36 16.56
C PHE A 14 -15.94 8.25 16.52
N THR A 15 -16.35 7.07 16.06
CA THR A 15 -15.53 5.86 16.04
C THR A 15 -15.28 5.38 14.61
N ILE A 16 -14.00 5.31 14.24
CA ILE A 16 -13.54 4.78 12.96
C ILE A 16 -13.29 3.28 13.10
N GLY A 17 -13.98 2.50 12.28
CA GLY A 17 -13.74 1.08 12.12
C GLY A 17 -12.70 0.81 11.03
N ILE A 18 -11.72 -0.05 11.28
CA ILE A 18 -10.81 -0.55 10.24
C ILE A 18 -10.86 -2.09 10.18
N LEU A 19 -11.19 -2.62 9.01
CA LEU A 19 -11.09 -4.05 8.72
C LEU A 19 -9.62 -4.39 8.43
N GLY A 20 -9.02 -5.15 9.34
CA GLY A 20 -7.59 -5.40 9.43
C GLY A 20 -6.93 -4.58 10.54
N GLY A 21 -6.02 -5.22 11.28
CA GLY A 21 -5.30 -4.65 12.43
C GLY A 21 -3.79 -4.63 12.24
N GLY A 22 -3.33 -4.66 11.00
CA GLY A 22 -1.93 -4.58 10.60
C GLY A 22 -1.28 -3.23 10.85
N GLN A 23 -0.12 -3.04 10.22
CA GLN A 23 0.69 -1.84 10.47
C GLN A 23 0.05 -0.56 9.94
N LEU A 24 -0.81 -0.63 8.92
CA LEU A 24 -1.42 0.56 8.32
C LEU A 24 -2.49 1.09 9.27
N ALA A 25 -3.35 0.20 9.79
CA ALA A 25 -4.33 0.51 10.82
C ALA A 25 -3.68 1.06 12.09
N LYS A 26 -2.50 0.53 12.48
CA LYS A 26 -1.71 1.10 13.58
C LYS A 26 -1.29 2.54 13.29
N MET A 27 -0.77 2.84 12.10
CA MET A 27 -0.34 4.19 11.76
C MET A 27 -1.53 5.16 11.60
N ASP A 28 -2.66 4.70 11.06
CA ASP A 28 -3.92 5.45 11.07
C ASP A 28 -4.35 5.80 12.50
N ALA A 29 -4.28 4.83 13.42
CA ALA A 29 -4.63 5.05 14.82
C ALA A 29 -3.67 6.04 15.52
N GLN A 30 -2.38 6.04 15.20
CA GLN A 30 -1.45 7.05 15.73
C GLN A 30 -1.86 8.46 15.32
N GLU A 31 -2.29 8.66 14.07
CA GLU A 31 -2.75 9.95 13.57
C GLU A 31 -4.12 10.35 14.13
N ALA A 32 -5.07 9.40 14.18
CA ALA A 32 -6.41 9.63 14.73
C ALA A 32 -6.37 10.10 16.20
N LYS A 33 -5.42 9.59 16.98
CA LYS A 33 -5.26 9.95 18.39
C LYS A 33 -4.77 11.38 18.60
N LYS A 34 -4.17 12.05 17.61
CA LYS A 34 -3.85 13.50 17.70
C LYS A 34 -5.11 14.35 17.90
N LEU A 35 -6.23 13.93 17.31
CA LEU A 35 -7.54 14.58 17.44
C LEU A 35 -8.47 13.86 18.42
N SER A 36 -7.98 12.84 19.13
CA SER A 36 -8.77 12.01 20.07
C SER A 36 -9.91 11.22 19.43
N PHE A 37 -9.84 10.90 18.14
CA PHE A 37 -10.79 9.96 17.52
C PHE A 37 -10.65 8.55 18.12
N ASN A 38 -11.77 7.83 18.15
CA ASN A 38 -11.78 6.41 18.50
C ASN A 38 -11.51 5.56 17.26
N ILE A 39 -10.71 4.50 17.42
CA ILE A 39 -10.52 3.49 16.40
C ILE A 39 -10.80 2.11 16.99
N ILE A 40 -11.56 1.31 16.24
CA ILE A 40 -11.77 -0.11 16.50
C ILE A 40 -11.30 -0.88 15.27
N THR A 41 -10.49 -1.92 15.49
CA THR A 41 -10.06 -2.82 14.42
C THR A 41 -10.77 -4.15 14.52
N LEU A 42 -10.96 -4.83 13.39
CA LEU A 42 -11.34 -6.24 13.34
C LEU A 42 -10.23 -7.03 12.66
N ASP A 43 -9.62 -7.97 13.36
CA ASP A 43 -8.50 -8.77 12.85
C ASP A 43 -8.47 -10.17 13.49
N PRO A 44 -8.15 -11.24 12.75
CA PRO A 44 -8.10 -12.59 13.31
C PRO A 44 -6.92 -12.79 14.28
N ASP A 45 -5.85 -11.99 14.21
CA ASP A 45 -4.73 -12.04 15.14
C ASP A 45 -5.01 -11.14 16.36
N PRO A 46 -5.17 -11.69 17.59
CA PRO A 46 -5.32 -10.87 18.80
C PRO A 46 -4.11 -9.97 19.08
N ASN A 47 -2.94 -10.32 18.53
CA ASN A 47 -1.68 -9.58 18.68
C ASN A 47 -1.30 -8.81 17.40
N CYS A 48 -2.30 -8.48 16.55
CA CYS A 48 -2.09 -7.65 15.39
C CYS A 48 -1.45 -6.29 15.77
N PRO A 49 -0.63 -5.66 14.91
CA PRO A 49 0.05 -4.39 15.22
C PRO A 49 -0.82 -3.29 15.83
N ALA A 50 -2.06 -3.10 15.36
CA ALA A 50 -2.97 -2.06 15.81
C ALA A 50 -3.51 -2.30 17.22
N SER A 51 -3.62 -3.56 17.68
CA SER A 51 -4.11 -3.89 19.03
C SER A 51 -3.24 -3.35 20.16
N LEU A 52 -2.04 -2.84 19.85
CA LEU A 52 -1.18 -2.12 20.78
C LEU A 52 -1.74 -0.75 21.20
N ILE A 53 -2.65 -0.15 20.42
CA ILE A 53 -3.14 1.22 20.63
C ILE A 53 -4.64 1.39 20.34
N THR A 54 -5.33 0.36 19.84
CA THR A 54 -6.78 0.37 19.57
C THR A 54 -7.48 -0.78 20.29
N LYS A 55 -8.81 -0.67 20.42
CA LYS A 55 -9.65 -1.84 20.70
C LYS A 55 -9.63 -2.72 19.45
N ASN A 56 -9.38 -4.02 19.63
CA ASN A 56 -9.39 -5.00 18.55
C ASN A 56 -10.47 -6.06 18.80
N LEU A 57 -11.40 -6.21 17.86
CA LEU A 57 -12.33 -7.32 17.81
C LEU A 57 -11.68 -8.50 17.08
N VAL A 58 -11.46 -9.60 17.80
CA VAL A 58 -10.77 -10.78 17.26
C VAL A 58 -11.75 -11.63 16.48
N ALA A 59 -11.64 -11.61 15.14
CA ALA A 59 -12.52 -12.34 14.23
C ALA A 59 -11.95 -12.43 12.83
N TYR A 60 -12.39 -13.43 12.06
CA TYR A 60 -12.17 -13.44 10.61
C TYR A 60 -13.20 -12.55 9.91
N PHE A 61 -12.86 -12.07 8.70
CA PHE A 61 -13.70 -11.16 7.91
C PHE A 61 -14.98 -11.80 7.34
N ASN A 62 -15.18 -13.10 7.57
CA ASN A 62 -16.40 -13.84 7.20
C ASN A 62 -17.25 -14.23 8.44
N ASP A 63 -16.88 -13.78 9.64
CA ASP A 63 -17.66 -13.98 10.86
C ASP A 63 -18.80 -12.96 10.94
N LEU A 64 -20.00 -13.40 10.56
CA LEU A 64 -21.19 -12.54 10.47
C LEU A 64 -21.57 -11.92 11.82
N GLU A 65 -21.44 -12.66 12.92
CA GLU A 65 -21.81 -12.17 14.26
C GLU A 65 -20.83 -11.10 14.73
N LYS A 66 -19.53 -11.32 14.51
CA LYS A 66 -18.49 -10.34 14.85
C LYS A 66 -18.55 -9.10 13.99
N LEU A 67 -18.88 -9.23 12.70
CA LEU A 67 -19.12 -8.09 11.82
C LEU A 67 -20.33 -7.26 12.25
N LYS A 68 -21.40 -7.90 12.77
CA LYS A 68 -22.56 -7.17 13.32
C LYS A 68 -22.16 -6.34 14.53
N LEU A 69 -21.47 -6.96 15.48
CA LEU A 69 -20.94 -6.27 16.66
C LEU A 69 -19.99 -5.12 16.27
N PHE A 70 -19.09 -5.36 15.32
CA PHE A 70 -18.20 -4.32 14.79
C PHE A 70 -18.98 -3.15 14.20
N ASN A 71 -20.00 -3.43 13.38
CA ASN A 71 -20.82 -2.39 12.76
C ASN A 71 -21.60 -1.56 13.78
N GLU A 72 -22.06 -2.17 14.87
CA GLU A 72 -22.77 -1.49 15.96
C GLU A 72 -21.87 -0.53 16.76
N GLU A 73 -20.56 -0.78 16.81
CA GLU A 73 -19.61 -0.01 17.62
C GLU A 73 -18.88 1.11 16.87
N VAL A 74 -19.06 1.23 15.56
CA VAL A 74 -18.32 2.19 14.71
C VAL A 74 -19.29 3.09 13.94
N ASP A 75 -18.85 4.28 13.54
CA ASP A 75 -19.64 5.25 12.78
C ASP A 75 -19.30 5.25 11.29
N ILE A 76 -18.04 4.95 10.95
CA ILE A 76 -17.55 4.79 9.59
C ILE A 76 -16.58 3.62 9.52
N VAL A 77 -16.44 3.00 8.35
CA VAL A 77 -15.58 1.84 8.13
C VAL A 77 -14.62 2.10 6.99
N SER A 78 -13.37 1.69 7.18
CA SER A 78 -12.37 1.53 6.13
C SER A 78 -11.76 0.13 6.22
N TYR A 79 -10.85 -0.20 5.31
CA TYR A 79 -10.13 -1.46 5.30
C TYR A 79 -8.65 -1.22 4.97
N GLU A 80 -7.76 -1.96 5.62
CA GLU A 80 -6.31 -1.94 5.28
C GLU A 80 -5.87 -3.18 4.48
N LEU A 81 -6.75 -4.16 4.31
CA LEU A 81 -6.48 -5.39 3.60
C LEU A 81 -7.29 -5.46 2.31
N GLU A 82 -6.65 -5.91 1.23
CA GLU A 82 -7.34 -6.14 -0.03
C GLU A 82 -8.12 -7.45 -0.02
N HIS A 83 -7.67 -8.49 0.69
CA HIS A 83 -8.26 -9.82 0.67
C HIS A 83 -9.25 -10.03 1.84
N ILE A 84 -10.41 -9.37 1.76
CA ILE A 84 -11.52 -9.53 2.70
C ILE A 84 -12.76 -10.07 1.99
N ASP A 85 -13.66 -10.72 2.74
CA ASP A 85 -14.90 -11.28 2.20
C ASP A 85 -15.94 -10.17 1.96
N ILE A 86 -15.92 -9.61 0.75
CA ILE A 86 -16.84 -8.54 0.33
C ILE A 86 -18.30 -8.97 0.51
N ASN A 87 -18.63 -10.23 0.23
CA ASN A 87 -20.00 -10.72 0.28
C ASN A 87 -20.54 -10.80 1.70
N THR A 88 -19.72 -11.22 2.66
CA THR A 88 -20.13 -11.19 4.08
C THR A 88 -20.25 -9.76 4.58
N ILE A 89 -19.32 -8.87 4.22
CA ILE A 89 -19.35 -7.48 4.67
C ILE A 89 -20.59 -6.75 4.15
N LYS A 90 -20.94 -6.91 2.86
CA LYS A 90 -22.15 -6.32 2.23
C LYS A 90 -23.46 -6.72 2.92
N GLN A 91 -23.50 -7.86 3.60
CA GLN A 91 -24.71 -8.32 4.33
C GLN A 91 -24.94 -7.57 5.63
N VAL A 92 -23.92 -6.92 6.20
CA VAL A 92 -23.94 -6.45 7.58
C VAL A 92 -23.65 -4.96 7.70
N ILE A 93 -22.70 -4.47 6.93
CA ILE A 93 -22.25 -3.08 7.00
C ILE A 93 -22.86 -2.31 5.81
N PRO A 94 -23.64 -1.23 6.07
CA PRO A 94 -24.20 -0.40 5.01
C PRO A 94 -23.13 0.14 4.06
N GLU A 95 -23.41 0.14 2.75
CA GLU A 95 -22.43 0.57 1.73
C GLU A 95 -22.01 2.04 1.90
N ASP A 96 -22.93 2.90 2.35
CA ASP A 96 -22.67 4.33 2.61
C ASP A 96 -21.87 4.58 3.90
N LYS A 97 -21.45 3.52 4.60
CA LYS A 97 -20.57 3.57 5.77
C LYS A 97 -19.13 3.17 5.44
N ILE A 98 -18.86 2.61 4.26
CA ILE A 98 -17.55 2.02 3.92
C ILE A 98 -16.83 2.88 2.88
N TYR A 99 -15.62 3.34 3.23
CA TYR A 99 -14.79 4.16 2.36
C TYR A 99 -13.33 3.68 2.34
N PRO A 100 -12.74 3.41 1.17
CA PRO A 100 -13.37 3.44 -0.16
C PRO A 100 -14.51 2.41 -0.29
N SER A 101 -15.36 2.54 -1.31
CA SER A 101 -16.53 1.66 -1.45
C SER A 101 -16.12 0.22 -1.77
N LEU A 102 -16.95 -0.75 -1.38
CA LEU A 102 -16.67 -2.16 -1.69
C LEU A 102 -16.66 -2.47 -3.19
N ASN A 103 -17.30 -1.65 -4.03
CA ASN A 103 -17.24 -1.79 -5.49
C ASN A 103 -15.84 -1.46 -6.02
N VAL A 104 -15.14 -0.49 -5.41
CA VAL A 104 -13.71 -0.25 -5.69
C VAL A 104 -12.93 -1.51 -5.34
N LEU A 105 -13.13 -2.05 -4.14
CA LEU A 105 -12.40 -3.23 -3.69
C LEU A 105 -12.64 -4.46 -4.57
N GLU A 106 -13.86 -4.66 -5.06
CA GLU A 106 -14.23 -5.75 -5.96
C GLU A 106 -13.48 -5.68 -7.30
N ILE A 107 -13.22 -4.48 -7.82
CA ILE A 107 -12.40 -4.26 -9.00
C ILE A 107 -10.92 -4.56 -8.69
N ILE A 108 -10.43 -4.15 -7.52
CA ILE A 108 -9.00 -4.26 -7.17
C ILE A 108 -8.58 -5.67 -6.78
N GLN A 109 -9.44 -6.45 -6.12
CA GLN A 109 -9.13 -7.80 -5.64
C GLN A 109 -8.70 -8.77 -6.75
N ASP A 110 -9.20 -8.57 -7.97
CA ASP A 110 -8.82 -9.31 -9.16
C ASP A 110 -7.97 -8.41 -10.07
N LYS A 111 -6.67 -8.71 -10.14
CA LYS A 111 -5.69 -7.93 -10.90
C LYS A 111 -6.01 -7.90 -12.40
N PHE A 112 -6.64 -8.94 -12.95
CA PHE A 112 -7.07 -8.94 -14.35
C PHE A 112 -8.30 -8.05 -14.57
N LYS A 113 -9.31 -8.12 -13.68
CA LYS A 113 -10.46 -7.18 -13.74
C LYS A 113 -10.01 -5.72 -13.60
N GLN A 114 -9.04 -5.46 -12.72
CA GLN A 114 -8.44 -4.14 -12.56
C GLN A 114 -7.84 -3.63 -13.88
N LYS A 115 -7.07 -4.46 -14.60
CA LYS A 115 -6.51 -4.10 -15.91
C LYS A 115 -7.60 -3.83 -16.95
N LEU A 116 -8.60 -4.71 -17.06
CA LEU A 116 -9.74 -4.51 -17.96
C LEU A 116 -10.47 -3.20 -17.70
N PHE A 117 -10.70 -2.89 -16.41
CA PHE A 117 -11.35 -1.66 -15.99
C PHE A 117 -10.58 -0.42 -16.46
N PHE A 118 -9.28 -0.37 -16.19
CA PHE A 118 -8.44 0.77 -16.56
C PHE A 118 -8.23 0.91 -18.07
N GLN A 119 -8.05 -0.20 -18.78
CA GLN A 119 -8.00 -0.20 -20.24
C GLN A 119 -9.29 0.37 -20.85
N LYS A 120 -10.46 -0.04 -20.35
CA LYS A 120 -11.76 0.49 -20.81
C LYS A 120 -11.92 1.99 -20.55
N LYS A 121 -11.25 2.51 -19.52
CA LYS A 121 -11.25 3.94 -19.14
C LYS A 121 -10.17 4.75 -19.88
N GLY A 122 -9.39 4.12 -20.78
CA GLY A 122 -8.32 4.78 -21.52
C GLY A 122 -7.08 5.07 -20.68
N ILE A 123 -6.97 4.48 -19.48
CA ILE A 123 -5.78 4.59 -18.65
C ILE A 123 -4.70 3.65 -19.23
N PRO A 124 -3.48 4.15 -19.49
CA PRO A 124 -2.44 3.34 -20.09
C PRO A 124 -2.03 2.22 -19.14
N VAL A 125 -2.06 0.98 -19.61
CA VAL A 125 -1.62 -0.23 -18.91
C VAL A 125 -0.71 -1.04 -19.83
N PRO A 126 0.21 -1.87 -19.31
CA PRO A 126 0.95 -2.83 -20.12
C PRO A 126 -0.01 -3.71 -20.92
N PHE A 127 0.40 -4.19 -22.11
CA PHE A 127 -0.36 -5.24 -22.79
C PHE A 127 -0.61 -6.41 -21.85
N PHE A 128 -1.82 -6.95 -21.86
CA PHE A 128 -2.20 -8.07 -21.02
C PHE A 128 -3.20 -8.98 -21.73
N LYS A 129 -3.17 -10.27 -21.39
CA LYS A 129 -4.08 -11.28 -21.97
C LYS A 129 -4.39 -12.38 -20.96
N GLU A 130 -5.65 -12.78 -20.90
CA GLU A 130 -6.07 -13.97 -20.15
C GLU A 130 -5.56 -15.25 -20.84
N VAL A 131 -5.09 -16.20 -20.05
CA VAL A 131 -4.60 -17.50 -20.54
C VAL A 131 -5.34 -18.62 -19.82
N GLU A 132 -5.84 -19.60 -20.58
CA GLU A 132 -6.56 -20.75 -20.00
C GLU A 132 -5.62 -21.91 -19.66
N ASN A 133 -4.48 -22.00 -20.37
CA ASN A 133 -3.48 -23.05 -20.19
C ASN A 133 -2.06 -22.55 -20.49
N ILE A 134 -1.06 -23.31 -20.06
CA ILE A 134 0.37 -22.97 -20.20
C ILE A 134 0.82 -22.95 -21.68
N ASP A 135 0.25 -23.79 -22.53
CA ASP A 135 0.67 -23.89 -23.94
C ASP A 135 0.38 -22.59 -24.71
N GLU A 136 -0.70 -21.89 -24.37
CA GLU A 136 -1.01 -20.57 -24.95
C GLU A 136 0.06 -19.52 -24.66
N ILE A 137 0.82 -19.65 -23.55
CA ILE A 137 1.83 -18.68 -23.12
C ILE A 137 3.04 -18.67 -24.08
N LYS A 138 3.37 -19.82 -24.70
CA LYS A 138 4.56 -20.00 -25.55
C LYS A 138 4.69 -18.93 -26.63
N GLN A 139 3.59 -18.57 -27.28
CA GLN A 139 3.59 -17.61 -28.39
C GLN A 139 3.79 -16.14 -27.97
N TYR A 140 3.73 -15.86 -26.65
CA TYR A 140 3.83 -14.49 -26.13
C TYR A 140 5.19 -14.18 -25.52
N LEU A 141 6.04 -15.17 -25.26
CA LEU A 141 7.33 -15.01 -24.60
C LEU A 141 8.22 -13.93 -25.27
N PRO A 142 8.92 -13.09 -24.49
CA PRO A 142 8.97 -13.07 -23.02
C PRO A 142 7.77 -12.33 -22.39
N VAL A 143 7.24 -12.86 -21.28
CA VAL A 143 6.09 -12.28 -20.55
C VAL A 143 6.24 -12.37 -19.04
N VAL A 144 5.40 -11.61 -18.35
CA VAL A 144 5.15 -11.76 -16.91
C VAL A 144 3.81 -12.45 -16.72
N GLN A 145 3.80 -13.63 -16.11
CA GLN A 145 2.55 -14.29 -15.69
C GLN A 145 2.19 -13.84 -14.27
N LYS A 146 0.95 -13.40 -14.08
CA LYS A 146 0.43 -12.94 -12.78
C LYS A 146 -0.81 -13.73 -12.38
N ALA A 147 -0.87 -14.17 -11.13
CA ALA A 147 -2.10 -14.70 -10.53
C ALA A 147 -3.16 -13.60 -10.49
N LYS A 148 -4.43 -13.95 -10.73
CA LYS A 148 -5.53 -12.98 -10.69
C LYS A 148 -5.79 -12.45 -9.28
N THR A 149 -5.69 -13.31 -8.28
CA THR A 149 -5.98 -12.99 -6.87
C THR A 149 -4.88 -13.50 -5.95
N GLY A 150 -4.78 -12.94 -4.74
CA GLY A 150 -3.87 -13.41 -3.68
C GLY A 150 -2.38 -13.09 -3.89
N GLY A 151 -2.02 -12.41 -4.98
CA GLY A 151 -0.65 -11.96 -5.23
C GLY A 151 -0.30 -10.73 -4.38
N TYR A 152 0.87 -10.73 -3.76
CA TYR A 152 1.42 -9.60 -2.97
C TYR A 152 2.94 -9.72 -2.84
N ASP A 153 3.66 -8.59 -2.77
CA ASP A 153 5.12 -8.54 -2.56
C ASP A 153 5.89 -9.54 -3.46
N GLY A 154 5.56 -9.58 -4.76
CA GLY A 154 6.16 -10.48 -5.76
C GLY A 154 5.62 -11.92 -5.77
N LYS A 155 4.84 -12.34 -4.78
CA LYS A 155 4.15 -13.65 -4.82
C LYS A 155 3.05 -13.63 -5.87
N GLY A 156 2.90 -14.75 -6.58
CA GLY A 156 1.94 -14.85 -7.68
C GLY A 156 2.38 -14.10 -8.93
N VAL A 157 3.66 -13.77 -9.07
CA VAL A 157 4.27 -13.18 -10.27
C VAL A 157 5.44 -14.06 -10.70
N VAL A 158 5.47 -14.46 -11.97
CA VAL A 158 6.55 -15.26 -12.57
C VAL A 158 6.96 -14.60 -13.87
N ILE A 159 8.26 -14.36 -14.06
CA ILE A 159 8.80 -13.90 -15.33
C ILE A 159 9.15 -15.15 -16.15
N LEU A 160 8.63 -15.23 -17.36
CA LEU A 160 8.85 -16.32 -18.31
C LEU A 160 9.60 -15.74 -19.51
N GLN A 161 10.91 -15.99 -19.58
CA GLN A 161 11.78 -15.46 -20.64
C GLN A 161 11.77 -16.38 -21.87
N ASN A 162 11.75 -17.69 -21.63
CA ASN A 162 11.83 -18.71 -22.68
C ASN A 162 10.97 -19.94 -22.31
N GLU A 163 10.89 -20.91 -23.22
CA GLU A 163 10.06 -22.10 -23.02
C GLU A 163 10.48 -22.95 -21.81
N GLU A 164 11.75 -22.94 -21.41
CA GLU A 164 12.22 -23.70 -20.24
C GLU A 164 11.66 -23.14 -18.93
N ASP A 165 11.31 -21.85 -18.90
CA ASP A 165 10.71 -21.21 -17.73
C ASP A 165 9.26 -21.64 -17.51
N LEU A 166 8.59 -22.22 -18.51
CA LEU A 166 7.18 -22.65 -18.42
C LEU A 166 6.96 -23.72 -17.34
N LYS A 167 8.01 -24.46 -16.95
CA LYS A 167 7.96 -25.38 -15.79
C LYS A 167 7.65 -24.67 -14.46
N ASN A 168 7.92 -23.36 -14.39
CA ASN A 168 7.66 -22.49 -13.23
C ASN A 168 6.34 -21.71 -13.36
N ALA A 169 5.56 -21.94 -14.44
CA ALA A 169 4.32 -21.22 -14.68
C ALA A 169 3.31 -21.44 -13.54
N ILE A 170 2.49 -20.42 -13.32
CA ILE A 170 1.45 -20.41 -12.28
C ILE A 170 0.31 -21.35 -12.71
N ASN A 171 0.14 -22.44 -11.98
CA ASN A 171 -0.95 -23.42 -12.15
C ASN A 171 -2.23 -23.00 -11.40
N ALA A 172 -2.71 -21.79 -11.65
CA ALA A 172 -3.92 -21.22 -11.05
C ALA A 172 -4.51 -20.16 -12.00
N PRO A 173 -5.75 -19.67 -11.76
CA PRO A 173 -6.32 -18.56 -12.54
C PRO A 173 -5.33 -17.38 -12.60
N SER A 174 -4.84 -17.12 -13.81
CA SER A 174 -3.76 -16.18 -14.08
C SER A 174 -3.96 -15.51 -15.43
N TYR A 175 -3.12 -14.53 -15.72
CA TYR A 175 -3.05 -13.82 -16.99
C TYR A 175 -1.58 -13.47 -17.26
N ILE A 176 -1.27 -13.12 -18.50
CA ILE A 176 0.06 -12.66 -18.90
C ILE A 176 0.03 -11.15 -19.12
N GLU A 177 1.16 -10.50 -18.86
CA GLU A 177 1.46 -9.12 -19.23
C GLU A 177 2.74 -9.05 -20.06
N GLU A 178 2.86 -8.01 -20.88
CA GLU A 178 4.14 -7.70 -21.53
C GLU A 178 5.26 -7.57 -20.49
N LEU A 179 6.42 -8.12 -20.82
CA LEU A 179 7.64 -7.82 -20.07
C LEU A 179 8.12 -6.41 -20.44
N VAL A 180 7.64 -5.41 -19.68
CA VAL A 180 8.00 -4.00 -19.88
C VAL A 180 9.52 -3.81 -19.71
N ASP A 181 10.16 -3.10 -20.65
CA ASP A 181 11.56 -2.67 -20.52
C ASP A 181 11.64 -1.44 -19.60
N ILE A 182 11.52 -1.69 -18.31
CA ILE A 182 11.37 -0.69 -17.25
C ILE A 182 12.65 0.15 -17.14
N GLU A 183 12.49 1.48 -17.18
CA GLU A 183 13.51 2.44 -16.78
C GLU A 183 13.39 2.76 -15.28
N LYS A 184 12.15 3.02 -14.81
CA LYS A 184 11.84 3.28 -13.39
C LYS A 184 10.51 2.67 -13.00
N GLU A 185 10.46 2.14 -11.78
CA GLU A 185 9.21 1.81 -11.11
C GLU A 185 8.82 2.98 -10.23
N LEU A 186 7.62 3.50 -10.40
CA LEU A 186 7.16 4.75 -9.79
C LEU A 186 5.93 4.48 -8.93
N ALA A 187 5.80 5.23 -7.85
CA ALA A 187 4.56 5.27 -7.09
C ALA A 187 4.13 6.68 -6.76
N VAL A 188 2.82 6.89 -6.69
CA VAL A 188 2.19 8.14 -6.26
C VAL A 188 1.10 7.81 -5.26
N ILE A 189 1.01 8.60 -4.19
CA ILE A 189 -0.15 8.58 -3.30
C ILE A 189 -1.12 9.65 -3.76
N VAL A 190 -2.36 9.25 -4.02
CA VAL A 190 -3.47 10.15 -4.35
C VAL A 190 -4.51 10.08 -3.24
N VAL A 191 -4.99 11.23 -2.81
CA VAL A 191 -6.05 11.35 -1.82
C VAL A 191 -7.22 12.06 -2.46
N ARG A 192 -8.42 11.49 -2.33
CA ARG A 192 -9.65 12.09 -2.82
C ARG A 192 -10.73 12.03 -1.75
N ASN A 193 -11.35 13.17 -1.43
CA ASN A 193 -12.44 13.23 -0.44
C ASN A 193 -13.84 13.12 -1.10
N ALA A 194 -14.89 13.12 -0.28
CA ALA A 194 -16.28 13.04 -0.75
C ALA A 194 -16.78 14.28 -1.49
N TYR A 195 -16.07 15.42 -1.41
CA TYR A 195 -16.35 16.64 -2.19
C TYR A 195 -15.69 16.61 -3.57
N GLY A 196 -14.83 15.62 -3.84
CA GLY A 196 -14.06 15.53 -5.07
C GLY A 196 -12.74 16.31 -5.04
N ASP A 197 -12.35 16.89 -3.89
CA ASP A 197 -11.03 17.48 -3.76
C ASP A 197 -9.97 16.39 -3.88
N VAL A 198 -8.93 16.69 -4.65
CA VAL A 198 -7.81 15.78 -4.88
C VAL A 198 -6.52 16.41 -4.35
N LYS A 199 -5.73 15.61 -3.64
CA LYS A 199 -4.35 15.93 -3.27
C LYS A 199 -3.43 14.81 -3.74
N VAL A 200 -2.29 15.22 -4.30
CA VAL A 200 -1.31 14.30 -4.89
C VAL A 200 0.02 14.52 -4.21
N TYR A 201 0.64 13.43 -3.75
CA TYR A 201 1.98 13.47 -3.18
C TYR A 201 3.07 13.49 -4.27
N PRO A 202 4.31 13.89 -3.95
CA PRO A 202 5.42 13.77 -4.87
C PRO A 202 5.61 12.32 -5.36
N VAL A 203 6.08 12.19 -6.60
CA VAL A 203 6.39 10.88 -7.20
C VAL A 203 7.57 10.24 -6.48
N VAL A 204 7.41 8.95 -6.17
CA VAL A 204 8.41 8.11 -5.52
C VAL A 204 9.05 7.22 -6.57
N ASP A 205 10.38 7.10 -6.53
CA ASP A 205 11.15 6.14 -7.31
C ASP A 205 11.36 4.88 -6.44
N MET A 206 10.84 3.75 -6.91
CA MET A 206 10.88 2.45 -6.25
C MET A 206 12.05 1.65 -6.81
N VAL A 207 13.11 1.50 -6.02
CA VAL A 207 14.32 0.81 -6.44
C VAL A 207 14.27 -0.63 -5.95
N PHE A 208 14.29 -1.57 -6.90
CA PHE A 208 14.23 -3.01 -6.62
C PHE A 208 15.63 -3.65 -6.68
N SER A 209 15.82 -4.68 -5.85
CA SER A 209 17.05 -5.46 -5.85
C SER A 209 17.18 -6.30 -7.13
N LYS A 210 18.38 -6.40 -7.68
CA LYS A 210 18.66 -7.19 -8.90
C LYS A 210 18.39 -8.70 -8.76
N ASP A 211 18.38 -9.21 -7.53
CA ASP A 211 18.39 -10.66 -7.26
C ASP A 211 16.99 -11.26 -6.99
N GLY A 212 15.89 -10.51 -7.08
CA GLY A 212 14.57 -11.12 -6.82
C GLY A 212 13.32 -10.24 -6.74
N ASN A 213 13.23 -9.16 -7.52
CA ASN A 213 12.04 -8.27 -7.55
C ASN A 213 11.55 -7.81 -6.17
N LEU A 214 12.47 -7.73 -5.21
CA LEU A 214 12.19 -7.24 -3.86
C LEU A 214 12.52 -5.75 -3.80
N LEU A 215 11.58 -4.96 -3.31
CA LEU A 215 11.78 -3.53 -3.08
C LEU A 215 12.96 -3.31 -2.13
N ASP A 216 14.03 -2.68 -2.64
CA ASP A 216 15.26 -2.43 -1.91
C ASP A 216 15.19 -1.11 -1.15
N TYR A 217 14.71 -0.04 -1.79
CA TYR A 217 14.39 1.23 -1.13
C TYR A 217 13.46 2.09 -2.00
N LEU A 218 12.83 3.07 -1.36
CA LEU A 218 12.00 4.09 -2.00
C LEU A 218 12.72 5.43 -1.85
N ILE A 219 12.81 6.26 -2.89
CA ILE A 219 13.40 7.60 -2.79
C ILE A 219 12.45 8.65 -3.36
N VAL A 220 12.37 9.79 -2.68
CA VAL A 220 11.46 10.88 -3.01
C VAL A 220 12.13 12.25 -2.82
N PRO A 221 12.00 13.19 -3.77
CA PRO A 221 11.28 13.05 -5.04
C PRO A 221 12.05 12.16 -6.03
N ALA A 222 11.30 11.43 -6.87
CA ALA A 222 11.83 10.72 -8.02
C ALA A 222 12.62 11.69 -8.93
N SER A 223 13.75 11.23 -9.45
CA SER A 223 14.54 12.00 -10.41
C SER A 223 13.95 11.83 -11.81
N LEU A 224 13.03 12.71 -12.18
CA LEU A 224 12.26 12.68 -13.43
C LEU A 224 12.24 14.08 -14.06
N ASP A 225 12.10 14.12 -15.38
CA ASP A 225 11.74 15.35 -16.09
C ASP A 225 10.34 15.83 -15.66
N GLU A 226 10.13 17.14 -15.60
CA GLU A 226 8.88 17.71 -15.08
C GLU A 226 7.66 17.28 -15.91
N SER A 227 7.81 17.08 -17.23
CA SER A 227 6.74 16.59 -18.09
C SER A 227 6.29 15.18 -17.72
N ILE A 228 7.24 14.26 -17.47
CA ILE A 228 6.96 12.89 -17.04
C ILE A 228 6.33 12.89 -15.66
N LYS A 229 6.82 13.73 -14.75
CA LYS A 229 6.25 13.86 -13.40
C LYS A 229 4.78 14.31 -13.45
N ILE A 230 4.44 15.28 -14.30
CA ILE A 230 3.05 15.73 -14.51
C ILE A 230 2.21 14.59 -15.11
N GLU A 231 2.73 13.87 -16.11
CA GLU A 231 2.03 12.74 -16.73
C GLU A 231 1.71 11.64 -15.71
N VAL A 232 2.69 11.23 -14.91
CA VAL A 232 2.55 10.25 -13.83
C VAL A 232 1.47 10.68 -12.82
N GLN A 233 1.46 11.95 -12.41
CA GLN A 233 0.45 12.47 -11.50
C GLN A 233 -0.94 12.49 -12.14
N ASN A 234 -1.06 12.88 -13.41
CA ASN A 234 -2.34 12.92 -14.13
C ASN A 234 -2.93 11.52 -14.32
N ILE A 235 -2.11 10.53 -14.68
CA ILE A 235 -2.53 9.12 -14.80
C ILE A 235 -3.02 8.62 -13.45
N ALA A 236 -2.29 8.91 -12.37
CA ALA A 236 -2.68 8.50 -11.02
C ALA A 236 -4.02 9.09 -10.57
N VAL A 237 -4.23 10.39 -10.79
CA VAL A 237 -5.51 11.05 -10.48
C VAL A 237 -6.64 10.46 -11.34
N SER A 238 -6.43 10.33 -12.64
CA SER A 238 -7.43 9.79 -13.56
C SER A 238 -7.83 8.35 -13.21
N ALA A 239 -6.89 7.53 -12.75
CA ALA A 239 -7.17 6.17 -12.28
C ALA A 239 -8.04 6.16 -11.02
N VAL A 240 -7.76 7.02 -10.04
CA VAL A 240 -8.57 7.14 -8.82
C VAL A 240 -9.96 7.70 -9.11
N GLU A 241 -10.06 8.71 -9.97
CA GLU A 241 -11.35 9.27 -10.41
C GLU A 241 -12.17 8.26 -11.20
N ALA A 242 -11.54 7.46 -12.07
CA ALA A 242 -12.23 6.45 -12.86
C ALA A 242 -12.94 5.40 -11.98
N LEU A 243 -12.36 5.09 -10.80
CA LEU A 243 -12.91 4.20 -9.77
C LEU A 243 -14.01 4.85 -8.92
N ASP A 244 -14.30 6.14 -9.10
CA ASP A 244 -15.07 6.95 -8.17
C ASP A 244 -14.52 6.88 -6.74
N GLY A 245 -13.19 6.75 -6.62
CA GLY A 245 -12.49 6.49 -5.37
C GLY A 245 -12.60 7.64 -4.38
N ILE A 246 -12.94 7.33 -3.12
CA ILE A 246 -12.90 8.22 -1.97
C ILE A 246 -12.02 7.57 -0.90
N GLY A 247 -10.92 8.20 -0.52
CA GLY A 247 -9.92 7.61 0.35
C GLY A 247 -8.49 7.98 -0.05
N VAL A 248 -7.56 7.14 0.39
CA VAL A 248 -6.13 7.21 0.04
C VAL A 248 -5.83 6.05 -0.90
N PHE A 249 -5.08 6.32 -1.96
CA PHE A 249 -4.75 5.34 -2.98
C PHE A 249 -3.25 5.34 -3.27
N GLY A 250 -2.62 4.17 -3.18
CA GLY A 250 -1.29 3.95 -3.73
C GLY A 250 -1.39 3.55 -5.18
N VAL A 251 -0.82 4.35 -6.08
CA VAL A 251 -0.80 4.09 -7.52
C VAL A 251 0.62 3.74 -7.94
N GLU A 252 0.85 2.52 -8.41
CA GLU A 252 2.13 2.06 -8.93
C GLU A 252 2.14 2.08 -10.46
N MET A 253 3.21 2.57 -11.04
CA MET A 253 3.38 2.76 -12.48
C MET A 253 4.79 2.34 -12.91
N PHE A 254 4.93 2.02 -14.19
CA PHE A 254 6.20 1.85 -14.86
C PHE A 254 6.46 3.03 -15.78
N LEU A 255 7.66 3.59 -15.72
CA LEU A 255 8.24 4.37 -16.80
C LEU A 255 9.15 3.43 -17.59
N ASP A 256 8.86 3.20 -18.86
CA ASP A 256 9.71 2.38 -19.72
C ASP A 256 10.78 3.20 -20.44
N LYS A 257 11.80 2.54 -21.00
CA LYS A 257 12.90 3.21 -21.72
C LYS A 257 12.48 3.93 -23.02
N LYS A 258 11.22 3.77 -23.44
CA LYS A 258 10.63 4.50 -24.57
C LYS A 258 9.87 5.74 -24.11
N GLY A 259 9.84 6.02 -22.81
CA GLY A 259 9.15 7.15 -22.21
C GLY A 259 7.66 6.94 -21.97
N ARG A 260 7.13 5.70 -22.05
CA ARG A 260 5.72 5.41 -21.74
C ARG A 260 5.53 5.29 -20.23
N VAL A 261 4.50 5.97 -19.71
CA VAL A 261 4.02 5.77 -18.33
C VAL A 261 2.84 4.78 -18.35
N LEU A 262 2.98 3.66 -17.66
CA LEU A 262 2.02 2.55 -17.67
C LEU A 262 1.56 2.24 -16.24
N LEU A 263 0.26 2.25 -15.98
CA LEU A 263 -0.30 1.84 -14.70
C LEU A 263 -0.05 0.34 -14.45
N ASN A 264 0.73 0.03 -13.40
CA ASN A 264 0.97 -1.33 -12.95
C ASN A 264 -0.18 -1.81 -12.06
N GLU A 265 -0.41 -1.15 -10.94
CA GLU A 265 -1.49 -1.48 -10.02
C GLU A 265 -1.93 -0.29 -9.16
N ILE A 266 -3.10 -0.42 -8.55
CA ILE A 266 -3.60 0.52 -7.56
C ILE A 266 -4.07 -0.21 -6.30
N ALA A 267 -3.77 0.37 -5.14
CA ALA A 267 -4.19 -0.09 -3.82
C ALA A 267 -5.11 0.97 -3.17
N PRO A 268 -6.38 0.67 -2.86
CA PRO A 268 -7.36 1.62 -2.33
C PRO A 268 -7.25 1.75 -0.80
N ARG A 269 -6.05 2.07 -0.34
CA ARG A 269 -5.68 2.21 1.07
C ARG A 269 -4.36 3.00 1.19
N PRO A 270 -3.98 3.47 2.38
CA PRO A 270 -2.59 3.86 2.64
C PRO A 270 -1.61 2.79 2.15
N HIS A 271 -0.49 3.23 1.58
CA HIS A 271 0.43 2.38 0.85
C HIS A 271 1.86 2.47 1.40
N ASN A 272 2.64 1.39 1.25
CA ASN A 272 4.01 1.33 1.76
C ASN A 272 4.90 2.40 1.11
N SER A 273 4.69 2.67 -0.18
CA SER A 273 5.40 3.73 -0.90
C SER A 273 5.11 5.14 -0.37
N GLY A 274 4.06 5.31 0.44
CA GLY A 274 3.70 6.57 1.09
C GLY A 274 4.23 6.73 2.51
N HIS A 275 4.97 5.78 3.07
CA HIS A 275 5.40 5.87 4.48
C HIS A 275 6.31 7.06 4.77
N TYR A 276 7.13 7.48 3.80
CA TYR A 276 7.96 8.69 3.91
C TYR A 276 7.16 9.95 4.29
N THR A 277 5.86 9.99 3.98
CA THR A 277 5.01 11.16 4.21
C THR A 277 4.85 11.48 5.69
N ILE A 278 5.15 10.54 6.60
CA ILE A 278 5.14 10.79 8.04
C ILE A 278 6.23 11.80 8.42
N GLU A 279 7.44 11.68 7.85
CA GLU A 279 8.59 12.53 8.20
C GLU A 279 8.85 13.66 7.21
N ALA A 280 8.41 13.52 5.96
CA ALA A 280 8.88 14.38 4.88
C ALA A 280 7.80 15.21 4.18
N CYS A 281 6.54 15.13 4.62
CA CYS A 281 5.43 15.94 4.11
C CYS A 281 4.73 16.72 5.23
N GLU A 282 4.06 17.81 4.87
CA GLU A 282 3.27 18.62 5.82
C GLU A 282 2.08 17.85 6.42
N THR A 283 1.56 16.85 5.71
CA THR A 283 0.50 15.96 6.16
C THR A 283 0.83 14.54 5.71
N SER A 284 0.78 13.57 6.63
CA SER A 284 1.04 12.16 6.30
C SER A 284 -0.15 11.54 5.56
N GLN A 285 0.08 10.49 4.78
CA GLN A 285 -1.01 9.75 4.11
C GLN A 285 -2.04 9.21 5.11
N PHE A 286 -1.61 8.90 6.34
CA PHE A 286 -2.47 8.38 7.40
C PHE A 286 -3.32 9.51 7.99
N GLU A 287 -2.77 10.71 8.17
CA GLU A 287 -3.56 11.87 8.58
C GLU A 287 -4.59 12.24 7.50
N GLN A 288 -4.20 12.17 6.21
CA GLN A 288 -5.14 12.33 5.10
C GLN A 288 -6.25 11.28 5.12
N HIS A 289 -5.93 10.02 5.44
CA HIS A 289 -6.93 8.96 5.57
C HIS A 289 -7.95 9.29 6.66
N ILE A 290 -7.49 9.70 7.85
CA ILE A 290 -8.36 10.15 8.93
C ILE A 290 -9.21 11.34 8.49
N ARG A 291 -8.63 12.35 7.84
CA ARG A 291 -9.37 13.52 7.34
C ARG A 291 -10.46 13.13 6.35
N VAL A 292 -10.19 12.21 5.42
CA VAL A 292 -11.20 11.69 4.48
C VAL A 292 -12.34 11.00 5.24
N LEU A 293 -12.02 10.07 6.15
CA LEU A 293 -13.03 9.30 6.89
C LEU A 293 -13.86 10.15 7.87
N THR A 294 -13.34 11.32 8.25
CA THR A 294 -14.02 12.24 9.19
C THR A 294 -14.56 13.48 8.49
N ASN A 295 -14.55 13.50 7.16
CA ASN A 295 -15.00 14.62 6.32
C ASN A 295 -14.33 15.96 6.68
N LEU A 296 -13.10 15.93 7.21
CA LEU A 296 -12.30 17.11 7.47
C LEU A 296 -11.59 17.59 6.19
N PRO A 297 -11.23 18.89 6.09
CA PRO A 297 -10.49 19.41 4.95
C PRO A 297 -9.17 18.66 4.74
N LEU A 298 -8.85 18.34 3.48
CA LEU A 298 -7.60 17.69 3.14
C LEU A 298 -6.39 18.57 3.50
N GLY A 299 -5.34 17.95 4.01
CA GLY A 299 -4.08 18.61 4.32
C GLY A 299 -3.24 18.90 3.07
N SER A 300 -2.17 19.65 3.26
CA SER A 300 -1.17 19.91 2.21
C SER A 300 -0.28 18.68 2.03
N THR A 301 -0.07 18.27 0.78
CA THR A 301 0.86 17.16 0.42
C THR A 301 2.27 17.67 0.09
N LYS A 302 2.55 18.94 0.38
CA LYS A 302 3.84 19.55 0.12
C LYS A 302 4.95 18.79 0.85
N GLN A 303 5.96 18.41 0.08
CA GLN A 303 7.19 17.84 0.61
C GLN A 303 8.04 18.95 1.23
N VAL A 304 8.50 18.72 2.45
CA VAL A 304 9.35 19.67 3.19
C VAL A 304 10.83 19.31 3.13
N ILE A 305 11.16 18.03 2.90
CA ILE A 305 12.55 17.54 2.81
C ILE A 305 12.63 16.28 1.93
N PRO A 306 13.71 16.05 1.16
CA PRO A 306 13.92 14.78 0.47
C PRO A 306 14.03 13.61 1.46
N ALA A 307 13.55 12.43 1.05
CA ALA A 307 13.54 11.27 1.90
C ALA A 307 13.83 9.97 1.15
N LEU A 308 14.27 8.97 1.90
CA LEU A 308 14.45 7.60 1.46
C LEU A 308 13.86 6.65 2.51
N THR A 309 13.02 5.71 2.08
CA THR A 309 12.39 4.72 2.97
C THR A 309 12.96 3.33 2.72
N LEU A 310 13.31 2.64 3.81
CA LEU A 310 13.74 1.25 3.84
C LEU A 310 12.71 0.39 4.55
N ASN A 311 12.45 -0.81 4.03
CA ASN A 311 11.73 -1.82 4.79
C ASN A 311 12.67 -2.49 5.81
N ILE A 312 12.21 -2.66 7.04
CA ILE A 312 12.85 -3.54 8.02
C ILE A 312 12.27 -4.93 7.81
N LEU A 313 13.06 -5.85 7.27
CA LEU A 313 12.64 -7.23 6.99
C LEU A 313 13.22 -8.22 8.01
N GLY A 314 12.48 -9.28 8.27
CA GLY A 314 13.01 -10.45 8.97
C GLY A 314 14.12 -11.13 8.19
N ASP A 315 15.19 -11.52 8.87
CA ASP A 315 16.32 -12.24 8.27
C ASP A 315 15.85 -13.55 7.61
N LYS A 316 16.54 -14.00 6.56
CA LYS A 316 16.19 -15.20 5.77
C LYS A 316 16.05 -16.46 6.64
N ASN A 317 16.76 -16.52 7.77
CA ASN A 317 16.75 -17.67 8.68
C ASN A 317 15.96 -17.42 9.97
N ALA A 318 15.32 -16.25 10.12
CA ALA A 318 14.67 -15.88 11.37
C ALA A 318 13.24 -16.43 11.46
N TYR A 319 12.93 -17.11 12.56
CA TYR A 319 11.59 -17.54 12.93
C TYR A 319 11.42 -17.53 14.45
N GLY A 320 10.54 -16.68 14.97
CA GLY A 320 10.26 -16.63 16.41
C GLY A 320 10.15 -15.20 16.95
N LYS A 321 10.53 -14.98 18.21
CA LYS A 321 10.51 -13.65 18.82
C LYS A 321 11.54 -12.73 18.14
N PRO A 322 11.16 -11.54 17.63
CA PRO A 322 12.10 -10.65 16.97
C PRO A 322 13.13 -10.07 17.94
N ILE A 323 14.37 -10.00 17.47
CA ILE A 323 15.50 -9.32 18.11
C ILE A 323 16.09 -8.36 17.08
N TYR A 324 16.10 -7.07 17.41
CA TYR A 324 16.62 -6.00 16.55
C TYR A 324 18.06 -5.68 16.95
N LYS A 325 19.03 -6.23 16.21
CA LYS A 325 20.47 -5.94 16.39
C LYS A 325 20.85 -4.72 15.57
N GLY A 326 21.71 -3.84 16.09
CA GLY A 326 22.13 -2.62 15.38
C GLY A 326 21.16 -1.45 15.54
N LEU A 327 20.10 -1.59 16.35
CA LEU A 327 19.05 -0.57 16.48
C LEU A 327 19.58 0.72 17.11
N LYS A 328 20.43 0.62 18.14
CA LYS A 328 20.98 1.79 18.83
C LYS A 328 21.90 2.57 17.90
N GLU A 329 22.76 1.86 17.18
CA GLU A 329 23.76 2.40 16.27
C GLU A 329 23.11 3.20 15.14
N ILE A 330 22.00 2.72 14.58
CA ILE A 330 21.28 3.47 13.54
C ILE A 330 20.47 4.65 14.11
N MET A 331 20.06 4.60 15.38
CA MET A 331 19.37 5.71 16.05
C MET A 331 20.30 6.88 16.39
N GLU A 332 21.61 6.66 16.40
CA GLU A 332 22.61 7.72 16.57
C GLU A 332 22.79 8.57 15.29
N LEU A 333 22.23 8.15 14.15
CA LEU A 333 22.31 8.89 12.90
C LEU A 333 21.26 10.00 12.82
N ASP A 334 21.70 11.22 12.52
CA ASP A 334 20.80 12.34 12.27
C ASP A 334 19.89 12.09 11.05
N GLY A 335 18.61 12.46 11.20
CA GLY A 335 17.61 12.33 10.15
C GLY A 335 17.15 10.90 9.88
N VAL A 336 17.35 9.97 10.82
CA VAL A 336 16.86 8.58 10.73
C VAL A 336 15.69 8.37 11.68
N TYR A 337 14.53 8.01 11.13
CA TYR A 337 13.29 7.76 11.86
C TYR A 337 12.87 6.32 11.70
N ILE A 338 12.61 5.64 12.82
CA ILE A 338 12.39 4.20 12.85
C ILE A 338 10.96 3.90 13.27
N HIS A 339 10.27 3.09 12.48
CA HIS A 339 8.91 2.64 12.74
C HIS A 339 8.87 1.13 12.89
N ILE A 340 8.75 0.64 14.12
CA ILE A 340 8.58 -0.79 14.41
C ILE A 340 7.09 -1.11 14.55
N TYR A 341 6.61 -2.09 13.78
CA TYR A 341 5.18 -2.43 13.74
C TYR A 341 4.73 -3.19 14.99
N GLY A 342 5.63 -3.82 15.73
CA GLY A 342 5.30 -4.55 16.96
C GLY A 342 4.82 -5.98 16.73
N LYS A 343 5.05 -6.53 15.54
CA LYS A 343 4.76 -7.93 15.20
C LYS A 343 5.52 -8.87 16.16
N LYS A 344 4.78 -9.76 16.84
CA LYS A 344 5.34 -10.68 17.87
C LYS A 344 6.23 -11.78 17.31
N ILE A 345 6.05 -12.12 16.03
CA ILE A 345 6.78 -13.21 15.36
C ILE A 345 7.48 -12.66 14.11
N VAL A 346 8.80 -12.77 14.07
CA VAL A 346 9.57 -12.60 12.83
C VAL A 346 9.48 -13.86 11.98
N LYS A 347 9.41 -13.68 10.66
CA LYS A 347 9.50 -14.73 9.64
C LYS A 347 10.43 -14.23 8.53
N PRO A 348 11.00 -15.12 7.70
CA PRO A 348 11.85 -14.72 6.59
C PRO A 348 11.14 -13.69 5.70
N LEU A 349 11.81 -12.57 5.44
CA LEU A 349 11.33 -11.46 4.60
C LEU A 349 10.02 -10.81 5.06
N ARG A 350 9.52 -11.10 6.27
CA ARG A 350 8.34 -10.43 6.82
C ARG A 350 8.69 -8.97 7.11
N LYS A 351 7.87 -8.02 6.65
CA LYS A 351 7.98 -6.60 7.00
C LYS A 351 7.73 -6.41 8.50
N MET A 352 8.77 -6.07 9.25
CA MET A 352 8.76 -5.85 10.70
C MET A 352 8.64 -4.37 11.08
N GLY A 353 8.96 -3.49 10.13
CA GLY A 353 8.94 -2.05 10.30
C GLY A 353 9.39 -1.34 9.02
N HIS A 354 9.60 -0.04 9.11
CA HIS A 354 10.30 0.73 8.09
C HIS A 354 11.21 1.79 8.76
N ILE A 355 12.11 2.35 7.97
CA ILE A 355 12.97 3.46 8.35
C ILE A 355 12.81 4.54 7.30
N THR A 356 12.54 5.77 7.73
CA THR A 356 12.60 6.94 6.86
C THR A 356 13.87 7.72 7.18
N ILE A 357 14.66 7.98 6.15
CA ILE A 357 15.87 8.81 6.20
C ILE A 357 15.53 10.13 5.52
N ILE A 358 15.80 11.26 6.16
CA ILE A 358 15.64 12.59 5.57
C ILE A 358 16.99 13.31 5.49
N ASP A 359 17.25 13.97 4.37
CA ASP A 359 18.46 14.75 4.14
C ASP A 359 18.27 15.59 2.86
N PHE A 360 18.76 16.83 2.84
CA PHE A 360 18.76 17.63 1.60
C PHE A 360 19.78 17.12 0.58
N ASN A 361 20.79 16.37 1.03
CA ASN A 361 21.75 15.73 0.14
C ASN A 361 21.31 14.29 -0.18
N LYS A 362 20.96 14.04 -1.45
CA LYS A 362 20.56 12.72 -1.97
C LYS A 362 21.65 11.64 -1.78
N GLU A 363 22.93 11.99 -1.86
CA GLU A 363 24.03 11.04 -1.67
C GLU A 363 24.08 10.54 -0.22
N LYS A 364 23.83 11.45 0.74
CA LYS A 364 23.76 11.10 2.18
C LYS A 364 22.58 10.18 2.49
N LEU A 365 21.44 10.35 1.82
CA LEU A 365 20.31 9.41 1.94
C LEU A 365 20.77 7.98 1.60
N ILE A 366 21.47 7.82 0.48
CA ILE A 366 21.94 6.51 -0.02
C ILE A 366 23.07 5.96 0.87
N GLU A 367 24.00 6.80 1.33
CA GLU A 367 25.07 6.41 2.25
C GLU A 367 24.51 5.88 3.58
N LYS A 368 23.62 6.65 4.23
CA LYS A 368 22.93 6.22 5.46
C LYS A 368 22.13 4.94 5.22
N ALA A 369 21.43 4.85 4.09
CA ALA A 369 20.66 3.65 3.74
C ALA A 369 21.56 2.40 3.64
N LYS A 370 22.72 2.50 3.00
CA LYS A 370 23.71 1.41 2.91
C LYS A 370 24.23 1.02 4.28
N TYR A 371 24.61 2.00 5.11
CA TYR A 371 25.05 1.74 6.48
C TYR A 371 23.96 1.00 7.27
N ILE A 372 22.72 1.49 7.25
CA ILE A 372 21.59 0.89 7.96
C ILE A 372 21.33 -0.56 7.53
N LYS A 373 21.37 -0.86 6.22
CA LYS A 373 21.19 -2.23 5.71
C LYS A 373 22.26 -3.21 6.21
N ASN A 374 23.48 -2.71 6.41
CA ASN A 374 24.59 -3.50 6.92
C ASN A 374 24.52 -3.68 8.44
N THR A 375 24.03 -2.67 9.16
CA THR A 375 24.02 -2.62 10.63
C THR A 375 22.77 -3.27 11.24
N LEU A 376 21.58 -2.94 10.74
CA LEU A 376 20.32 -3.42 11.31
C LEU A 376 20.01 -4.84 10.82
N LYS A 377 19.79 -5.76 11.77
CA LYS A 377 19.30 -7.12 11.49
C LYS A 377 18.13 -7.47 12.41
N VAL A 378 17.08 -8.07 11.85
CA VAL A 378 15.97 -8.63 12.63
C VAL A 378 16.06 -10.15 12.63
N VAL A 379 16.55 -10.68 13.73
CA VAL A 379 16.78 -12.13 13.92
C VAL A 379 15.84 -12.69 14.98
N SER A 380 15.88 -14.00 15.18
CA SER A 380 15.32 -14.68 16.35
C SER A 380 16.43 -15.41 17.10
N ASN A 381 16.18 -15.77 18.36
CA ASN A 381 17.04 -16.70 19.11
C ASN A 381 17.10 -18.07 18.46
#